data_AF-A0A933DKM8-F1
#
_entry.id   AF-A0A933DKM8-F1
#
_cell.length_a   1.000
_cell.length_b   1.000
_cell.length_c   1.000
_cell.angle_alpha   90.00
_cell.angle_beta   90.00
_cell.angle_gamma   90.00
#
_symmetry.space_group_name_H-M   'P 1'
#
loop_
_entity.id
_entity.type
_entity.pdbx_description
1 polymer ?
#
loop_
_entity_poly.entity_id
_entity_poly.type
_entity_poly.pdbx_seq_one_letter_code
_entity_poly.pdbx_strand_id
1 'polypeptide(L)'
;MMNPTIKKAIAISASIFILLIGYYGSYLPMRKSMIFIGVIQNTGGIKTLADFEQAFSEPLDYPSPIGQEELVRNTANMTVGSIQNISPEGVDQMVNYIESYYEPIISRGRGMSFGQNLYLLGAINELAFLKTQKTKYIDDAEKYFTKALDLGPKRPQGLYGLFDVYRVKGDIPNATKVGEQILGQWPTDTKIKETLDAMSAGASSGAEKKR
;
A
#
# COMPACT_ATOMS: atom_id res chain seq x y z
N MET A 1 51.68 -11.93 -23.52
CA MET A 1 51.61 -11.00 -22.36
C MET A 1 50.75 -9.81 -22.74
N MET A 2 49.80 -9.39 -21.89
CA MET A 2 48.90 -8.27 -22.20
C MET A 2 49.65 -6.92 -22.20
N ASN A 3 49.38 -6.07 -23.18
CA ASN A 3 50.01 -4.75 -23.36
C ASN A 3 49.85 -3.87 -22.09
N PRO A 4 50.92 -3.23 -21.58
CA PRO A 4 50.87 -2.35 -20.40
C PRO A 4 49.81 -1.24 -20.47
N THR A 5 49.59 -0.67 -21.65
CA THR A 5 48.55 0.36 -21.87
C THR A 5 47.16 -0.21 -21.69
N ILE A 6 46.92 -1.44 -22.18
CA ILE A 6 45.65 -2.16 -22.00
C ILE A 6 45.42 -2.45 -20.51
N LYS A 7 46.45 -2.88 -19.78
CA LYS A 7 46.38 -3.08 -18.32
C LYS A 7 45.96 -1.81 -17.57
N LYS A 8 46.56 -0.66 -17.91
CA LYS A 8 46.21 0.65 -17.31
C LYS A 8 44.78 1.05 -17.62
N ALA A 9 44.35 0.90 -18.86
CA ALA A 9 42.97 1.21 -19.26
C ALA A 9 41.95 0.38 -18.47
N ILE A 10 42.17 -0.94 -18.38
CA ILE A 10 41.31 -1.84 -17.58
C ILE A 10 41.29 -1.42 -16.11
N ALA A 11 42.44 -1.11 -15.52
CA ALA A 11 42.50 -0.68 -14.13
C ALA A 11 41.70 0.61 -13.87
N ILE A 12 41.85 1.62 -14.74
CA ILE A 12 41.11 2.88 -14.65
C ILE A 12 39.61 2.64 -14.78
N SER A 13 39.18 1.88 -15.80
CA SER A 13 37.76 1.55 -16.00
C SER A 13 37.17 0.79 -14.82
N ALA A 14 37.91 -0.17 -14.26
CA ALA A 14 37.48 -0.91 -13.08
C ALA A 14 37.35 0.00 -11.84
N SER A 15 38.28 0.91 -11.62
CA SER A 15 38.20 1.89 -10.53
C SER A 15 37.00 2.82 -10.67
N ILE A 16 36.74 3.35 -11.88
CA ILE A 16 35.55 4.17 -12.15
C ILE A 16 34.28 3.37 -11.87
N PHE A 17 34.22 2.12 -12.33
CA PHE A 17 33.07 1.25 -12.13
C PHE A 17 32.80 0.97 -10.64
N ILE A 18 33.85 0.71 -9.85
CA ILE A 18 33.74 0.53 -8.38
C ILE A 18 33.22 1.80 -7.71
N LEU A 19 33.71 2.98 -8.11
CA LEU A 19 33.23 4.25 -7.58
C LEU A 19 31.76 4.49 -7.92
N LEU A 20 31.34 4.15 -9.14
CA LEU A 20 29.93 4.22 -9.56
C LEU A 20 29.06 3.26 -8.75
N ILE A 21 29.50 2.03 -8.49
CA ILE A 21 28.78 1.10 -7.61
C ILE A 21 28.68 1.68 -6.19
N GLY A 22 29.76 2.21 -5.63
CA GLY A 22 29.73 2.81 -4.29
C GLY A 22 28.77 4.01 -4.22
N TYR A 23 28.75 4.83 -5.27
CA TYR A 23 27.88 6.00 -5.33
C TYR A 23 26.40 5.62 -5.49
N TYR A 24 26.06 4.84 -6.52
CA TYR A 24 24.66 4.48 -6.84
C TYR A 24 24.10 3.36 -5.96
N GLY A 25 24.95 2.42 -5.53
CA GLY A 25 24.55 1.27 -4.72
C GLY A 25 24.54 1.52 -3.21
N SER A 26 25.35 2.46 -2.72
CA SER A 26 25.49 2.71 -1.28
C SER A 26 25.21 4.15 -0.88
N TYR A 27 25.87 5.14 -1.50
CA TYR A 27 25.76 6.53 -1.06
C TYR A 27 24.38 7.14 -1.30
N LEU A 28 23.84 7.04 -2.52
CA LEU A 28 22.51 7.60 -2.85
C LEU A 28 21.38 6.95 -2.04
N PRO A 29 21.30 5.61 -1.90
CA PRO A 29 20.29 4.98 -1.06
C PRO A 29 20.42 5.38 0.42
N MET A 30 21.64 5.43 0.95
CA MET A 30 21.89 5.86 2.32
C MET A 30 21.44 7.31 2.56
N ARG A 31 21.73 8.24 1.64
CA ARG A 31 21.28 9.63 1.72
C ARG A 31 19.76 9.73 1.67
N LYS A 32 19.12 9.00 0.75
CA LYS A 32 17.66 8.93 0.65
C LYS A 32 17.01 8.46 1.96
N SER A 33 17.53 7.38 2.55
CA SER A 33 17.05 6.88 3.84
C SER A 33 17.27 7.87 4.99
N MET A 34 18.41 8.58 5.03
CA MET A 34 18.65 9.62 6.04
C MET A 34 17.64 10.77 5.96
N ILE A 35 17.32 11.25 4.76
CA ILE A 35 16.30 12.30 4.55
C ILE A 35 14.95 11.81 5.06
N PHE A 36 14.56 10.59 4.68
CA PHE A 36 13.31 9.98 5.11
C PHE A 36 13.21 9.78 6.62
N ILE A 37 14.30 9.32 7.26
CA ILE A 37 14.37 9.17 8.72
C ILE A 37 14.20 10.54 9.40
N GLY A 38 14.80 11.60 8.85
CA GLY A 38 14.63 12.97 9.35
C GLY A 38 13.16 13.40 9.33
N VAL A 39 12.42 13.08 8.26
CA VAL A 39 10.98 13.35 8.15
C VAL A 39 10.19 12.59 9.21
N ILE A 40 10.44 11.29 9.40
CA ILE A 40 9.74 10.46 10.39
C ILE A 40 9.99 10.97 11.82
N GLN A 41 11.23 11.37 12.13
CA GLN A 41 11.59 11.86 13.46
C GLN A 41 10.94 13.21 13.77
N ASN A 42 10.55 13.99 12.75
CA ASN A 42 9.92 15.29 12.90
C ASN A 42 8.42 15.30 12.52
N THR A 43 7.72 14.17 12.70
CA THR A 43 6.29 14.08 12.38
C THR A 43 5.41 15.03 13.19
N GLY A 44 5.85 15.44 14.38
CA GLY A 44 5.15 16.47 15.17
C GLY A 44 5.07 17.85 14.50
N GLY A 45 5.91 18.11 13.48
CA GLY A 45 5.84 19.31 12.64
C GLY A 45 4.79 19.26 11.54
N ILE A 46 4.26 18.07 11.22
CA ILE A 46 3.29 17.87 10.14
C ILE A 46 1.88 18.13 10.70
N LYS A 47 1.28 19.26 10.31
CA LYS A 47 -0.04 19.68 10.82
C LYS A 47 -1.11 19.68 9.74
N THR A 48 -0.71 19.88 8.49
CA THR A 48 -1.59 19.98 7.33
C THR A 48 -1.24 18.94 6.29
N LEU A 49 -2.15 18.73 5.35
CA LEU A 49 -1.89 17.90 4.17
C LEU A 49 -0.73 18.46 3.34
N ALA A 50 -0.63 19.79 3.20
CA ALA A 50 0.47 20.43 2.50
C ALA A 50 1.82 20.17 3.18
N ASP A 51 1.88 20.23 4.52
CA ASP A 51 3.10 19.88 5.27
C ASP A 51 3.49 18.42 5.04
N PHE A 52 2.50 17.51 4.98
CA PHE A 52 2.72 16.09 4.72
C PHE A 52 3.30 15.88 3.32
N GLU A 53 2.67 16.43 2.29
CA GLU A 53 3.13 16.32 0.91
C GLU A 53 4.52 16.90 0.75
N GLN A 54 4.77 18.09 1.29
CA GLN A 54 6.08 18.73 1.24
C GLN A 54 7.15 17.89 1.93
N ALA A 55 6.88 17.40 3.15
CA ALA A 55 7.84 16.64 3.91
C ALA A 55 8.17 15.29 3.26
N PHE A 56 7.18 14.60 2.71
CA PHE A 56 7.39 13.28 2.11
C PHE A 56 7.84 13.31 0.66
N SER A 57 7.57 14.38 -0.10
CA SER A 57 8.02 14.46 -1.50
C SER A 57 9.55 14.51 -1.59
N GLU A 58 10.23 15.23 -0.69
CA GLU A 58 11.69 15.34 -0.71
C GLU A 58 12.42 13.96 -0.72
N PRO A 59 12.18 13.04 0.23
CA PRO A 59 12.79 11.72 0.17
C PRO A 59 12.26 10.85 -0.98
N LEU A 60 10.99 11.00 -1.37
CA LEU A 60 10.40 10.18 -2.45
C LEU A 60 10.96 10.54 -3.82
N ASP A 61 11.19 11.83 -4.08
CA ASP A 61 11.78 12.36 -5.31
C ASP A 61 13.31 12.28 -5.34
N TYR A 62 13.94 11.95 -4.21
CA TYR A 62 15.39 11.85 -4.15
C TYR A 62 15.92 10.81 -5.17
N PRO A 63 16.87 11.19 -6.05
CA PRO A 63 17.34 10.32 -7.13
C PRO A 63 18.20 9.20 -6.57
N SER A 64 17.58 8.04 -6.34
CA SER A 64 18.26 6.81 -5.91
C SER A 64 17.66 5.63 -6.67
N PRO A 65 18.49 4.73 -7.24
CA PRO A 65 18.00 3.55 -7.93
C PRO A 65 17.41 2.49 -6.99
N ILE A 66 17.67 2.61 -5.68
CA ILE A 66 17.28 1.64 -4.66
C ILE A 66 16.45 2.35 -3.58
N GLY A 67 15.45 1.64 -3.04
CA GLY A 67 14.67 2.08 -1.88
C GLY A 67 13.32 2.74 -2.18
N GLN A 68 13.00 3.02 -3.45
CA GLN A 68 11.76 3.72 -3.80
C GLN A 68 10.50 2.98 -3.30
N GLU A 69 10.38 1.68 -3.62
CA GLU A 69 9.19 0.89 -3.26
C GLU A 69 8.98 0.84 -1.73
N GLU A 70 10.07 0.78 -0.97
CA GLU A 70 10.01 0.75 0.49
C GLU A 70 9.54 2.10 1.06
N LEU A 71 10.09 3.21 0.58
CA LEU A 71 9.71 4.53 1.05
C LEU A 71 8.26 4.86 0.69
N VAL A 72 7.83 4.58 -0.54
CA VAL A 72 6.41 4.76 -0.93
C VAL A 72 5.50 3.94 -0.02
N ARG A 73 5.87 2.70 0.29
CA ARG A 73 5.13 1.84 1.22
C ARG A 73 5.09 2.40 2.63
N ASN A 74 6.21 2.89 3.14
CA ASN A 74 6.28 3.47 4.48
C ASN A 74 5.45 4.75 4.57
N THR A 75 5.51 5.63 3.56
CA THR A 75 4.64 6.82 3.48
C THR A 75 3.15 6.42 3.44
N ALA A 76 2.79 5.41 2.64
CA ALA A 76 1.42 4.90 2.56
C ALA A 76 0.90 4.35 3.90
N ASN A 77 1.74 3.65 4.67
CA ASN A 77 1.40 3.22 6.02
C ASN A 77 1.08 4.41 6.95
N MET A 78 1.79 5.52 6.80
CA MET A 78 1.50 6.74 7.57
C MET A 78 0.18 7.37 7.13
N THR A 79 -0.10 7.36 5.82
CA THR A 79 -1.37 7.84 5.26
C THR A 79 -2.58 7.09 5.83
N VAL A 80 -2.50 5.77 6.02
CA VAL A 80 -3.57 4.97 6.67
C VAL A 80 -3.97 5.56 8.03
N GLY A 81 -3.00 5.95 8.85
CA GLY A 81 -3.25 6.58 10.15
C GLY A 81 -3.75 8.03 10.05
N SER A 82 -3.35 8.75 9.01
CA SER A 82 -3.69 10.16 8.81
C SER A 82 -5.06 10.40 8.17
N ILE A 83 -5.58 9.48 7.35
CA ILE A 83 -6.86 9.64 6.64
C ILE A 83 -8.04 9.93 7.58
N GLN A 84 -8.03 9.36 8.78
CA GLN A 84 -9.11 9.61 9.76
C GLN A 84 -9.13 11.05 10.27
N ASN A 85 -7.97 11.72 10.30
CA ASN A 85 -7.77 13.03 10.91
C ASN A 85 -7.83 14.19 9.91
N ILE A 86 -7.93 13.91 8.61
CA ILE A 86 -8.10 14.93 7.57
C ILE A 86 -9.59 15.12 7.23
N SER A 87 -9.91 16.27 6.63
CA SER A 87 -11.26 16.52 6.14
C SER A 87 -11.59 15.61 4.94
N PRO A 88 -12.87 15.30 4.67
CA PRO A 88 -13.27 14.53 3.50
C PRO A 88 -12.74 15.09 2.17
N GLU A 89 -12.57 16.41 2.05
CA GLU A 89 -12.00 17.07 0.88
C GLU A 89 -10.50 16.79 0.74
N GLY A 90 -9.78 16.76 1.86
CA GLY A 90 -8.34 16.43 1.90
C GLY A 90 -8.05 14.96 1.59
N VAL A 91 -9.03 14.06 1.76
CA VAL A 91 -8.86 12.62 1.44
C VAL A 91 -8.52 12.43 -0.03
N ASP A 92 -9.23 13.09 -0.95
CA ASP A 92 -8.97 12.94 -2.38
C ASP A 92 -7.54 13.34 -2.74
N GLN A 93 -7.11 14.48 -2.22
CA GLN A 93 -5.76 14.98 -2.47
C GLN A 93 -4.70 14.02 -1.88
N MET A 94 -4.90 13.54 -0.65
CA MET A 94 -4.00 12.57 -0.01
C MET A 94 -3.93 11.23 -0.77
N VAL A 95 -5.07 10.70 -1.21
CA VAL A 95 -5.12 9.46 -1.99
C VAL A 95 -4.40 9.64 -3.33
N ASN A 96 -4.72 10.71 -4.07
CA ASN A 96 -4.07 11.00 -5.35
C ASN A 96 -2.55 11.18 -5.20
N TYR A 97 -2.10 11.85 -4.14
CA TYR A 97 -0.69 12.00 -3.82
C TYR A 97 -0.01 10.64 -3.69
N ILE A 98 -0.54 9.74 -2.86
CA ILE A 98 0.04 8.41 -2.65
C ILE A 98 -0.06 7.53 -3.92
N GLU A 99 -1.19 7.57 -4.61
CA GLU A 99 -1.39 6.81 -5.85
C GLU A 99 -0.39 7.23 -6.94
N SER A 100 -0.05 8.52 -7.04
CA SER A 100 0.92 9.01 -8.03
C SER A 100 2.31 8.35 -7.88
N TYR A 101 2.76 8.10 -6.64
CA TYR A 101 4.02 7.42 -6.38
C TYR A 101 3.93 5.90 -6.53
N TYR A 102 2.75 5.33 -6.30
CA TYR A 102 2.52 3.91 -6.54
C TYR A 102 2.35 3.56 -8.01
N GLU A 103 1.86 4.47 -8.85
CA GLU A 103 1.58 4.21 -10.26
C GLU A 103 2.73 3.52 -11.00
N PRO A 104 4.00 4.00 -10.96
CA PRO A 104 5.11 3.29 -11.61
C PRO A 104 5.46 1.93 -10.99
N ILE A 105 5.11 1.69 -9.72
CA ILE A 105 5.29 0.41 -9.03
C ILE A 105 4.20 -0.57 -9.48
N ILE A 106 2.93 -0.13 -9.51
CA ILE A 106 1.77 -0.91 -9.92
C ILE A 106 1.84 -1.27 -11.40
N SER A 107 2.16 -0.30 -12.25
CA SER A 107 2.35 -0.51 -13.70
C SER A 107 3.43 -1.54 -14.03
N ARG A 108 4.42 -1.72 -13.14
CA ARG A 108 5.46 -2.76 -13.31
C ARG A 108 4.93 -4.18 -13.09
N GLY A 109 3.87 -4.34 -12.30
CA GLY A 109 3.26 -5.64 -12.01
C GLY A 109 4.11 -6.60 -11.17
N ARG A 110 5.25 -6.16 -10.64
CA ARG A 110 6.20 -6.99 -9.86
C ARG A 110 7.00 -6.15 -8.88
N GLY A 111 7.46 -6.78 -7.80
CA GLY A 111 8.23 -6.16 -6.73
C GLY A 111 8.32 -7.11 -5.55
N MET A 112 9.32 -6.93 -4.69
CA MET A 112 9.52 -7.81 -3.53
C MET A 112 8.31 -7.76 -2.58
N SER A 113 7.67 -6.59 -2.47
CA SER A 113 6.52 -6.35 -1.59
C SER A 113 5.24 -6.06 -2.38
N PHE A 114 5.16 -6.50 -3.64
CA PHE A 114 4.07 -6.09 -4.54
C PHE A 114 2.66 -6.36 -3.99
N GLY A 115 2.43 -7.55 -3.41
CA GLY A 115 1.15 -7.86 -2.75
C GLY A 115 0.85 -7.00 -1.52
N GLN A 116 1.88 -6.56 -0.78
CA GLN A 116 1.69 -5.63 0.36
C GLN A 116 1.35 -4.22 -0.13
N ASN A 117 1.94 -3.78 -1.24
CA ASN A 117 1.64 -2.50 -1.86
C ASN A 117 0.18 -2.43 -2.31
N LEU A 118 -0.30 -3.49 -2.97
CA LEU A 118 -1.71 -3.62 -3.36
C LEU A 118 -2.64 -3.63 -2.15
N TYR A 119 -2.28 -4.38 -1.10
CA TYR A 119 -3.05 -4.36 0.14
C TYR A 119 -3.15 -2.95 0.74
N LEU A 120 -2.05 -2.19 0.80
CA LEU A 120 -2.05 -0.84 1.35
C LEU A 120 -2.89 0.14 0.52
N LEU A 121 -2.82 0.04 -0.81
CA LEU A 121 -3.71 0.81 -1.70
C LEU A 121 -5.18 0.44 -1.47
N GLY A 122 -5.48 -0.84 -1.27
CA GLY A 122 -6.82 -1.30 -0.91
C GLY A 122 -7.31 -0.69 0.40
N ALA A 123 -6.49 -0.76 1.45
CA ALA A 123 -6.81 -0.21 2.77
C ALA A 123 -6.98 1.32 2.76
N ILE A 124 -6.11 2.04 2.04
CA ILE A 124 -6.21 3.50 1.86
C ILE A 124 -7.54 3.86 1.20
N ASN A 125 -7.90 3.15 0.13
CA ASN A 125 -9.14 3.38 -0.59
C ASN A 125 -10.37 2.99 0.24
N GLU A 126 -10.34 1.89 1.00
CA GLU A 126 -11.42 1.54 1.92
C GLU A 126 -11.65 2.63 2.97
N LEU A 127 -10.58 3.13 3.61
CA LEU A 127 -10.68 4.22 4.58
C LEU A 127 -11.17 5.53 3.93
N ALA A 128 -10.72 5.80 2.71
CA ALA A 128 -11.19 6.93 1.93
C ALA A 128 -12.70 6.83 1.64
N PHE A 129 -13.20 5.64 1.32
CA PHE A 129 -14.64 5.40 1.18
C PHE A 129 -15.37 5.64 2.50
N LEU A 130 -14.92 5.05 3.60
CA LEU A 130 -15.58 5.21 4.91
C LEU A 130 -15.68 6.69 5.31
N LYS A 131 -14.67 7.50 4.98
CA LYS A 131 -14.63 8.92 5.28
C LYS A 131 -15.46 9.80 4.33
N THR A 132 -15.51 9.46 3.03
CA THR A 132 -16.07 10.34 1.99
C THR A 132 -17.37 9.84 1.36
N GLN A 133 -17.68 8.55 1.53
CA GLN A 133 -18.78 7.82 0.90
C GLN A 133 -18.77 7.85 -0.65
N LYS A 134 -17.60 8.14 -1.26
CA LYS A 134 -17.45 8.16 -2.73
C LYS A 134 -17.24 6.76 -3.27
N THR A 135 -18.14 6.30 -4.14
CA THR A 135 -18.13 4.94 -4.71
C THR A 135 -16.83 4.56 -5.40
N LYS A 136 -16.14 5.52 -6.05
CA LYS A 136 -14.79 5.31 -6.62
C LYS A 136 -13.87 4.55 -5.67
N TYR A 137 -13.84 4.96 -4.40
CA TYR A 137 -12.89 4.41 -3.44
C TYR A 137 -13.22 2.99 -3.02
N ILE A 138 -14.48 2.63 -2.86
CA ILE A 138 -14.81 1.24 -2.52
C ILE A 138 -14.57 0.29 -3.69
N ASP A 139 -14.76 0.77 -4.93
CA ASP A 139 -14.45 0.01 -6.14
C ASP A 139 -12.94 -0.15 -6.34
N ASP A 140 -12.15 0.90 -6.09
CA ASP A 140 -10.69 0.82 -6.11
C ASP A 140 -10.16 -0.10 -5.00
N ALA A 141 -10.76 -0.07 -3.80
CA ALA A 141 -10.41 -0.98 -2.71
C ALA A 141 -10.63 -2.45 -3.10
N GLU A 142 -11.81 -2.78 -3.66
CA GLU A 142 -12.12 -4.11 -4.16
C GLU A 142 -11.11 -4.59 -5.21
N LYS A 143 -10.81 -3.73 -6.19
CA LYS A 143 -9.84 -3.99 -7.25
C LYS A 143 -8.45 -4.29 -6.69
N TYR A 144 -7.96 -3.50 -5.74
CA TYR A 144 -6.63 -3.70 -5.18
C TYR A 144 -6.55 -4.93 -4.28
N PHE A 145 -7.56 -5.20 -3.43
CA PHE A 145 -7.59 -6.41 -2.62
C PHE A 145 -7.73 -7.68 -3.46
N THR A 146 -8.52 -7.65 -4.54
CA THR A 146 -8.61 -8.78 -5.49
C THR A 146 -7.25 -9.08 -6.08
N LYS A 147 -6.53 -8.07 -6.61
CA LYS A 147 -5.18 -8.25 -7.13
C LYS A 147 -4.20 -8.75 -6.06
N ALA A 148 -4.32 -8.28 -4.82
CA ALA A 148 -3.49 -8.74 -3.72
C ALA A 148 -3.75 -10.23 -3.40
N LEU A 149 -5.01 -10.65 -3.47
CA LEU A 149 -5.43 -12.04 -3.26
C LEU A 149 -4.95 -12.95 -4.39
N ASP A 150 -5.01 -12.50 -5.65
CA ASP A 150 -4.54 -13.28 -6.81
C ASP A 150 -3.05 -13.65 -6.70
N LEU A 151 -2.24 -12.76 -6.12
CA LEU A 151 -0.81 -13.00 -5.89
C LEU A 151 -0.53 -13.94 -4.71
N GLY A 152 -1.48 -14.10 -3.81
CA GLY A 152 -1.35 -14.93 -2.63
C GLY A 152 -2.71 -15.36 -2.09
N PRO A 153 -3.35 -16.39 -2.68
CA PRO A 153 -4.73 -16.77 -2.33
C PRO A 153 -4.93 -17.22 -0.88
N LYS A 154 -3.84 -17.50 -0.17
CA LYS A 154 -3.80 -17.89 1.25
C LYS A 154 -3.31 -16.78 2.17
N ARG A 155 -3.06 -15.57 1.65
CA ARG A 155 -2.65 -14.44 2.46
C ARG A 155 -3.90 -13.83 3.11
N PRO A 156 -3.94 -13.74 4.45
CA PRO A 156 -5.13 -13.27 5.14
C PRO A 156 -5.54 -11.86 4.69
N GLN A 157 -4.57 -10.98 4.49
CA GLN A 157 -4.82 -9.54 4.31
C GLN A 157 -5.79 -9.21 3.17
N GLY A 158 -5.64 -9.87 2.00
CA GLY A 158 -6.53 -9.66 0.86
C GLY A 158 -7.94 -10.22 1.09
N LEU A 159 -8.07 -11.33 1.83
CA LEU A 159 -9.36 -11.93 2.17
C LEU A 159 -10.13 -11.06 3.15
N TYR A 160 -9.50 -10.58 4.22
CA TYR A 160 -10.16 -9.68 5.17
C TYR A 160 -10.56 -8.37 4.50
N GLY A 161 -9.69 -7.78 3.67
CA GLY A 161 -10.02 -6.57 2.92
C GLY A 161 -11.23 -6.75 1.99
N LEU A 162 -11.30 -7.85 1.23
CA LEU A 162 -12.46 -8.15 0.40
C LEU A 162 -13.73 -8.41 1.22
N PHE A 163 -13.61 -9.12 2.34
CA PHE A 163 -14.74 -9.35 3.24
C PHE A 163 -15.34 -8.03 3.74
N ASP A 164 -14.50 -7.12 4.22
CA ASP A 164 -14.94 -5.82 4.72
C ASP A 164 -15.49 -4.94 3.58
N VAL A 165 -14.85 -4.94 2.40
CA VAL A 165 -15.38 -4.25 1.21
C VAL A 165 -16.77 -4.74 0.82
N TYR A 166 -16.98 -6.06 0.70
CA TYR A 166 -18.29 -6.59 0.32
C TYR A 166 -19.37 -6.29 1.38
N ARG A 167 -19.00 -6.36 2.67
CA ARG A 167 -19.90 -5.96 3.75
C ARG A 167 -20.31 -4.50 3.65
N VAL A 168 -19.34 -3.61 3.43
CA VAL A 168 -19.56 -2.18 3.32
C VAL A 168 -20.38 -1.83 2.07
N LYS A 169 -20.20 -2.56 0.95
CA LYS A 169 -21.03 -2.44 -0.26
C LYS A 169 -22.44 -3.02 -0.09
N GLY A 170 -22.70 -3.78 0.99
CA GLY A 170 -23.95 -4.51 1.18
C GLY A 170 -24.09 -5.76 0.31
N ASP A 171 -23.00 -6.22 -0.31
CA ASP A 171 -22.95 -7.45 -1.09
C ASP A 171 -22.81 -8.66 -0.16
N ILE A 172 -23.93 -8.99 0.50
CA ILE A 172 -24.02 -10.10 1.45
C ILE A 172 -23.58 -11.44 0.82
N PRO A 173 -23.99 -11.81 -0.41
CA PRO A 173 -23.56 -13.07 -1.01
C PRO A 173 -22.04 -13.20 -1.14
N ASN A 174 -21.35 -12.17 -1.65
CA ASN A 174 -19.90 -12.23 -1.79
C ASN A 174 -19.18 -12.11 -0.44
N ALA A 175 -19.69 -11.30 0.49
CA ALA A 175 -19.18 -11.25 1.86
C ALA A 175 -19.26 -12.61 2.55
N THR A 176 -20.39 -13.33 2.44
CA THR A 176 -20.52 -14.69 3.00
C THR A 176 -19.52 -15.65 2.37
N LYS A 177 -19.39 -15.66 1.04
CA LYS A 177 -18.44 -16.51 0.33
C LYS A 177 -16.99 -16.29 0.79
N VAL A 178 -16.57 -15.03 0.92
CA VAL A 178 -15.21 -14.70 1.38
C VAL A 178 -15.04 -15.06 2.87
N GLY A 179 -16.05 -14.80 3.71
CA GLY A 179 -16.01 -15.17 5.12
C GLY A 179 -15.90 -16.68 5.35
N GLU A 180 -16.63 -17.48 4.57
CA GLU A 180 -16.51 -18.94 4.58
C GLU A 180 -15.12 -19.41 4.13
N GLN A 181 -14.53 -18.74 3.13
CA GLN A 181 -13.16 -19.00 2.71
C GLN A 181 -12.14 -18.68 3.82
N ILE A 182 -12.37 -17.60 4.59
CA ILE A 182 -11.55 -17.26 5.77
C ILE A 182 -11.68 -18.37 6.82
N LEU A 183 -12.89 -18.77 7.19
CA LEU A 183 -13.11 -19.83 8.20
C LEU A 183 -12.61 -21.21 7.75
N GLY A 184 -12.60 -21.48 6.44
CA GLY A 184 -12.00 -22.70 5.89
C GLY A 184 -10.48 -22.76 6.09
N GLN A 185 -9.80 -21.60 6.17
CA GLN A 185 -8.37 -21.50 6.44
C GLN A 185 -8.05 -21.31 7.91
N TRP A 186 -8.88 -20.53 8.62
CA TRP A 186 -8.75 -20.20 10.04
C TRP A 186 -10.07 -20.48 10.78
N PRO A 187 -10.37 -21.75 11.11
CA PRO A 187 -11.64 -22.13 11.71
C PRO A 187 -11.90 -21.51 13.10
N THR A 188 -10.85 -21.03 13.76
CA THR A 188 -10.91 -20.41 15.08
C THR A 188 -11.09 -18.89 15.03
N ASP A 189 -11.31 -18.30 13.86
CA ASP A 189 -11.61 -16.87 13.74
C ASP A 189 -13.04 -16.58 14.21
N THR A 190 -13.18 -16.29 15.50
CA THR A 190 -14.47 -15.99 16.13
C THR A 190 -15.08 -14.71 15.58
N LYS A 191 -14.27 -13.71 15.21
CA LYS A 191 -14.75 -12.42 14.69
C LYS A 191 -15.51 -12.63 13.38
N ILE A 192 -14.94 -13.40 12.45
CA ILE A 192 -15.60 -13.68 11.17
C ILE A 192 -16.84 -14.54 11.37
N LYS A 193 -16.75 -15.55 12.23
CA LYS A 193 -17.90 -16.41 12.56
C LYS A 193 -19.09 -15.60 13.09
N GLU A 194 -18.85 -14.79 14.12
CA GLU A 194 -19.88 -13.92 14.71
C GLU A 194 -20.46 -12.92 13.69
N THR A 195 -19.61 -12.40 12.81
CA THR A 195 -20.03 -11.46 11.77
C THR A 195 -20.95 -12.15 10.74
N LEU A 196 -20.62 -13.37 10.31
CA LEU A 196 -21.46 -14.14 9.39
C LEU A 196 -22.81 -14.52 10.03
N ASP A 197 -22.78 -14.95 11.29
CA ASP A 197 -23.99 -15.27 12.05
C ASP A 197 -24.92 -14.05 12.12
N ALA A 198 -24.38 -12.87 12.46
CA ALA A 198 -25.13 -11.61 12.49
C ALA A 198 -25.71 -11.21 11.11
N MET A 199 -24.94 -11.40 10.02
CA MET A 199 -25.40 -11.12 8.66
C MET A 199 -26.59 -12.02 8.25
N SER A 200 -26.54 -13.30 8.60
CA SER A 200 -27.61 -14.26 8.30
C SER A 200 -28.89 -14.00 9.09
N ALA A 201 -28.78 -13.60 10.37
CA ALA A 201 -29.91 -13.20 11.22
C ALA A 201 -30.57 -11.90 10.73
N GLY A 202 -29.76 -10.93 10.27
CA GLY A 202 -30.26 -9.70 9.66
C GLY A 202 -31.05 -9.94 8.37
N ALA A 203 -30.57 -10.85 7.51
CA ALA A 203 -31.24 -11.21 6.26
C ALA A 203 -32.61 -11.89 6.46
N SER A 204 -32.76 -12.67 7.54
CA SER A 204 -34.00 -13.38 7.87
C SER A 204 -35.08 -12.46 8.48
N SER A 205 -34.70 -11.45 9.27
CA SER A 205 -35.64 -10.46 9.82
C SER A 205 -36.19 -9.45 8.79
N GLY A 206 -35.45 -9.18 7.71
CA GLY A 206 -35.89 -8.30 6.61
C GLY A 206 -36.92 -8.94 5.68
N ALA A 207 -36.94 -10.27 5.59
CA ALA A 207 -37.90 -11.02 4.78
C ALA A 207 -39.31 -11.06 5.40
N GLU A 208 -39.40 -10.98 6.73
CA GLU A 208 -40.67 -11.00 7.47
C GLU A 208 -41.42 -9.66 7.41
N LYS A 209 -40.72 -8.53 7.25
CA LYS A 209 -41.34 -7.19 7.13
C LYS A 209 -41.84 -6.83 5.72
N LYS A 210 -41.61 -7.69 4.72
CA LYS A 210 -42.04 -7.49 3.33
C LYS A 210 -43.24 -8.36 2.91
N ARG A 211 -43.91 -8.99 3.86
CA ARG A 211 -45.19 -9.69 3.67
C ARG A 211 -46.30 -8.96 4.38
#